data_AF-A0A7V1EDP0-F1
#
_entry.id   AF-A0A7V1EDP0-F1
#
_cell.length_a   1.000
_cell.length_b   1.000
_cell.length_c   1.000
_cell.angle_alpha   90.00
_cell.angle_beta   90.00
_cell.angle_gamma   90.00
#
_symmetry.space_group_name_H-M   'P 1'
#
loop_
_entity.id
_entity.type
_entity.pdbx_description
1 polymer ?
#
loop_
_entity_poly.entity_id
_entity_poly.type
_entity_poly.pdbx_seq_one_letter_code
_entity_poly.pdbx_strand_id
1 'polypeptide(L)'
;MEEGRSLQDELLSDKKVLKQLEGVYNTSSDVLQKKRVAKDINVMKKEIKSLEGKLVVLGIENEIMEEEDTGIGDDYDILGSIAVNKVREDSKDREIDAITSYLNYFEKNYLSILSEYYIKLDFNHSGKRDEFYPKFMEIKKIINEYNYELDVLNREEYNSIAFYRDKSLVHKIKHRYLLVLDKYFKELNNFLKILIDDNAEGGIIVLNSNDRLILDELERNRKLDGYTVLDTIIEMYDFSEDIIKFLSLPDI
;
A
#
# COMPACT_ATOMS: atom_id res chain seq x y z
N MET A 1 10.56 5.71 -38.64
CA MET A 1 10.59 4.33 -38.11
C MET A 1 12.00 3.86 -37.75
N GLU A 2 13.03 4.17 -38.54
CA GLU A 2 14.43 3.78 -38.25
C GLU A 2 15.04 4.50 -37.04
N GLU A 3 14.77 5.81 -36.90
CA GLU A 3 15.22 6.64 -35.78
C GLU A 3 14.64 6.21 -34.41
N GLY A 4 13.38 5.76 -34.40
CA GLY A 4 12.73 5.25 -33.20
C GLY A 4 13.30 3.93 -32.68
N ARG A 5 13.65 3.02 -33.58
CA ARG A 5 14.32 1.76 -33.22
C ARG A 5 15.73 2.00 -32.69
N SER A 6 16.47 2.92 -33.31
CA SER A 6 17.79 3.31 -32.82
C SER A 6 17.75 3.88 -31.40
N LEU A 7 16.73 4.70 -31.09
CA LEU A 7 16.55 5.25 -29.75
C LEU A 7 16.12 4.19 -28.71
N GLN A 8 15.37 3.17 -29.13
CA GLN A 8 15.02 2.03 -28.26
C GLN A 8 16.24 1.15 -27.93
N ASP A 9 17.10 0.87 -28.91
CA ASP A 9 18.33 0.11 -28.71
C ASP A 9 19.32 0.86 -27.81
N GLU A 10 19.43 2.18 -27.98
CA GLU A 10 20.23 3.07 -27.12
C GLU A 10 19.69 3.08 -25.68
N LEU A 11 18.38 3.23 -25.49
CA LEU A 11 17.74 3.18 -24.17
C LEU A 11 17.99 1.85 -23.45
N LEU A 12 17.91 0.73 -24.18
CA LEU A 12 18.09 -0.60 -23.61
C LEU A 12 19.56 -0.87 -23.26
N SER A 13 20.49 -0.30 -24.02
CA SER A 13 21.92 -0.28 -23.68
C SER A 13 22.17 0.52 -22.40
N ASP A 14 21.61 1.74 -22.29
CA ASP A 14 21.82 2.62 -21.14
C ASP A 14 21.22 2.06 -19.86
N LYS A 15 20.04 1.42 -19.92
CA LYS A 15 19.44 0.70 -18.77
C LYS A 15 20.33 -0.44 -18.27
N LYS A 16 21.03 -1.16 -19.16
CA LYS A 16 22.00 -2.20 -18.77
C LYS A 16 23.23 -1.61 -18.08
N VAL A 17 23.76 -0.50 -18.58
CA VAL A 17 24.91 0.19 -17.98
C VAL A 17 24.54 0.75 -16.60
N LEU A 18 23.34 1.31 -16.45
CA LEU A 18 22.82 1.77 -15.15
C LEU A 18 22.81 0.65 -14.11
N LYS A 19 22.30 -0.53 -14.47
CA LYS A 19 22.25 -1.70 -13.57
C LYS A 19 23.65 -2.17 -13.15
N GLN A 20 24.62 -2.09 -14.05
CA GLN A 20 26.01 -2.41 -13.73
C GLN A 20 26.61 -1.37 -12.76
N LEU A 21 26.34 -0.08 -12.96
CA LEU A 21 26.78 0.99 -12.07
C LEU A 21 26.16 0.86 -10.68
N GLU A 22 24.87 0.53 -10.58
CA GLU A 22 24.19 0.28 -9.30
C GLU A 22 24.77 -0.96 -8.59
N GLY A 23 25.10 -2.02 -9.33
CA GLY A 23 25.82 -3.18 -8.81
C GLY A 23 27.19 -2.81 -8.23
N VAL A 24 27.97 -2.00 -8.93
CA VAL A 24 29.29 -1.51 -8.46
C VAL A 24 29.13 -0.59 -7.25
N TYR A 25 28.13 0.29 -7.25
CA TYR A 25 27.85 1.16 -6.11
C TYR A 25 27.54 0.36 -4.83
N ASN A 26 26.72 -0.68 -4.96
CA ASN A 26 26.30 -1.51 -3.83
C ASN A 26 27.44 -2.41 -3.31
N THR A 27 28.34 -2.85 -4.19
CA THR A 27 29.43 -3.80 -3.84
C THR A 27 30.78 -3.13 -3.53
N SER A 28 30.99 -1.86 -3.89
CA SER A 28 32.24 -1.16 -3.62
C SER A 28 32.40 -0.77 -2.15
N SER A 29 33.57 -1.04 -1.58
CA SER A 29 33.97 -0.62 -0.22
C SER A 29 34.73 0.71 -0.21
N ASP A 30 35.12 1.25 -1.37
CA ASP A 30 35.83 2.52 -1.50
C ASP A 30 34.85 3.70 -1.59
N VAL A 31 34.98 4.64 -0.64
CA VAL A 31 34.14 5.83 -0.51
C VAL A 31 34.30 6.78 -1.70
N LEU A 32 35.51 6.91 -2.25
CA LEU A 32 35.76 7.78 -3.41
C LEU A 32 35.15 7.18 -4.68
N GLN A 33 35.27 5.86 -4.85
CA GLN A 33 34.63 5.13 -5.95
C GLN A 33 33.11 5.20 -5.84
N LYS A 34 32.52 5.00 -4.66
CA LYS A 34 31.07 5.14 -4.44
C LYS A 34 30.56 6.53 -4.81
N LYS A 35 31.25 7.59 -4.37
CA LYS A 35 30.85 8.97 -4.68
C LYS A 35 30.92 9.27 -6.18
N ARG A 36 31.92 8.73 -6.87
CA ARG A 36 32.05 8.84 -8.34
C ARG A 36 30.93 8.10 -9.06
N VAL A 37 30.72 6.82 -8.71
CA VAL A 37 29.68 5.97 -9.32
C VAL A 37 28.28 6.53 -9.07
N ALA A 38 28.00 7.11 -7.89
CA ALA A 38 26.74 7.81 -7.63
C ALA A 38 26.50 9.00 -8.56
N LYS A 39 27.56 9.74 -8.92
CA LYS A 39 27.46 10.83 -9.89
C LYS A 39 27.16 10.30 -11.29
N ASP A 40 27.82 9.21 -11.69
CA ASP A 40 27.64 8.57 -12.99
C ASP A 40 26.24 7.95 -13.12
N ILE A 41 25.71 7.32 -12.06
CA ILE A 41 24.32 6.85 -11.96
C ILE A 41 23.33 7.99 -12.20
N ASN A 42 23.54 9.14 -11.55
CA ASN A 42 22.64 10.28 -11.69
C ASN A 42 22.67 10.92 -13.08
N VAL A 43 23.82 10.90 -13.76
CA VAL A 43 23.92 11.34 -15.15
C VAL A 43 23.15 10.38 -16.05
N MET A 44 23.36 9.07 -15.88
CA MET A 44 22.72 8.04 -16.69
C MET A 44 21.19 8.00 -16.51
N LYS A 45 20.68 8.20 -15.28
CA LYS A 45 19.23 8.34 -15.02
C LYS A 45 18.61 9.54 -15.76
N LYS A 46 19.35 10.64 -15.91
CA LYS A 46 18.88 11.83 -16.66
C LYS A 46 18.89 11.59 -18.16
N GLU A 47 19.88 10.88 -18.68
CA GLU A 47 19.98 10.51 -20.10
C GLU A 47 18.84 9.55 -20.49
N ILE A 48 18.60 8.51 -19.70
CA ILE A 48 17.47 7.56 -19.85
C ILE A 48 16.14 8.32 -19.88
N LYS A 49 15.90 9.20 -18.90
CA LYS A 49 14.66 10.01 -18.83
C LYS A 49 14.50 10.93 -20.04
N SER A 50 15.60 11.47 -20.57
CA SER A 50 15.56 12.28 -21.79
C SER A 50 15.25 11.46 -23.04
N LEU A 51 15.75 10.23 -23.14
CA LEU A 51 15.49 9.32 -24.27
C LEU A 51 14.03 8.82 -24.23
N GLU A 52 13.51 8.48 -23.05
CA GLU A 52 12.11 8.14 -22.84
C GLU A 52 11.19 9.29 -23.25
N GLY A 53 11.49 10.51 -22.84
CA GLY A 53 10.74 11.70 -23.27
C GLY A 53 10.73 11.91 -24.79
N LYS A 54 11.85 11.63 -25.48
CA LYS A 54 11.92 11.72 -26.96
C LYS A 54 11.09 10.63 -27.64
N LEU A 55 11.09 9.42 -27.11
CA LEU A 55 10.29 8.30 -27.64
C LEU A 55 8.77 8.56 -27.49
N VAL A 56 8.35 9.15 -26.37
CA VAL A 56 6.95 9.58 -26.14
C VAL A 56 6.51 10.62 -27.17
N VAL A 57 7.35 11.63 -27.45
CA VAL A 57 7.05 12.68 -28.45
C VAL A 57 6.94 12.11 -29.87
N LEU A 58 7.67 11.03 -30.17
CA LEU A 58 7.64 10.36 -31.47
C LEU A 58 6.43 9.43 -31.66
N GLY A 59 5.54 9.30 -30.67
CA GLY A 59 4.34 8.46 -30.76
C GLY A 59 4.64 6.97 -30.94
N ILE A 60 5.83 6.54 -30.52
CA ILE A 60 6.24 5.13 -30.55
C ILE A 60 5.89 4.56 -29.17
N GLU A 61 4.73 3.90 -29.10
CA GLU A 61 4.36 3.10 -27.95
C GLU A 61 5.40 1.98 -27.78
N ASN A 62 6.21 2.08 -26.74
CA ASN A 62 7.13 1.01 -26.37
C ASN A 62 6.30 -0.19 -25.88
N GLU A 63 6.22 -1.25 -26.68
CA GLU A 63 5.83 -2.60 -26.26
C GLU A 63 6.92 -3.29 -25.39
N ILE A 64 7.83 -2.51 -24.79
CA ILE A 64 8.76 -2.98 -23.78
C ILE A 64 8.30 -2.38 -22.44
N MET A 65 7.21 -2.94 -21.92
CA MET A 65 6.92 -2.90 -20.49
C MET A 65 7.95 -3.80 -19.79
N GLU A 66 9.17 -3.29 -19.61
CA GLU A 66 9.97 -3.69 -18.46
C GLU A 66 9.57 -2.78 -17.31
N GLU A 67 8.93 -3.41 -16.33
CA GLU A 67 8.49 -2.90 -15.04
C GLU A 67 9.44 -1.83 -14.49
N GLU A 68 9.11 -0.56 -14.71
CA GLU A 68 9.59 0.50 -13.84
C GLU A 68 9.01 0.24 -12.45
N ASP A 69 9.91 0.16 -11.49
CA ASP A 69 9.68 0.31 -10.08
C ASP A 69 9.22 1.76 -9.81
N THR A 70 8.06 2.13 -10.33
CA THR A 70 7.31 3.29 -9.85
C THR A 70 6.55 2.81 -8.63
N GLY A 71 7.04 3.22 -7.46
CA GLY A 71 6.43 2.92 -6.19
C GLY A 71 4.93 3.21 -6.25
N ILE A 72 4.15 2.22 -5.85
CA ILE A 72 2.68 2.28 -5.71
C ILE A 72 2.24 3.38 -4.70
N GLY A 73 3.18 4.15 -4.15
CA GLY A 73 3.02 5.07 -3.04
C GLY A 73 3.41 6.54 -3.29
N ASP A 74 3.92 6.92 -4.46
CA ASP A 74 4.42 8.31 -4.65
C ASP A 74 3.30 9.38 -4.68
N ASP A 75 2.04 8.97 -4.88
CA ASP A 75 0.86 9.84 -4.89
C ASP A 75 0.05 9.84 -3.57
N TYR A 76 0.52 9.15 -2.51
CA TYR A 76 -0.21 8.97 -1.24
C TYR A 76 0.62 9.38 -0.03
N ASP A 77 0.07 10.24 0.83
CA ASP A 77 0.82 10.85 1.95
C ASP A 77 1.24 9.82 2.99
N ILE A 78 0.30 8.99 3.47
CA ILE A 78 0.60 8.00 4.52
C ILE A 78 1.03 6.68 3.88
N LEU A 79 0.35 6.22 2.84
CA LEU A 79 0.67 4.93 2.21
C LEU A 79 2.05 4.90 1.57
N GLY A 80 2.52 6.02 1.01
CA GLY A 80 3.86 6.14 0.45
C GLY A 80 4.99 5.90 1.46
N SER A 81 4.71 6.08 2.76
CA SER A 81 5.68 5.80 3.83
C SER A 81 5.75 4.32 4.25
N ILE A 82 4.80 3.49 3.79
CA ILE A 82 4.67 2.10 4.23
C ILE A 82 5.42 1.17 3.27
N ALA A 83 6.38 0.42 3.81
CA ALA A 83 7.10 -0.58 3.03
C ALA A 83 6.15 -1.71 2.59
N VAL A 84 5.97 -1.85 1.28
CA VAL A 84 5.24 -2.97 0.68
C VAL A 84 6.14 -4.20 0.67
N ASN A 85 5.73 -5.23 1.40
CA ASN A 85 6.44 -6.50 1.45
C ASN A 85 5.69 -7.54 0.64
N LYS A 86 6.44 -8.33 -0.12
CA LYS A 86 5.89 -9.50 -0.79
C LYS A 86 5.36 -10.48 0.26
N VAL A 87 4.07 -10.79 0.19
CA VAL A 87 3.39 -11.64 1.18
C VAL A 87 3.66 -13.10 0.88
N ARG A 88 3.73 -13.46 -0.40
CA ARG A 88 3.92 -14.84 -0.84
C ARG A 88 4.90 -14.93 -2.00
N GLU A 89 5.86 -15.85 -1.93
CA GLU A 89 6.86 -16.02 -2.98
C GLU A 89 6.29 -16.55 -4.30
N ASP A 90 5.23 -17.35 -4.21
CA ASP A 90 4.52 -18.00 -5.32
C ASP A 90 3.45 -17.12 -5.98
N SER A 91 3.18 -15.93 -5.44
CA SER A 91 2.29 -14.93 -6.01
C SER A 91 3.07 -13.77 -6.64
N LYS A 92 2.53 -13.23 -7.73
CA LYS A 92 3.02 -11.98 -8.38
C LYS A 92 2.03 -10.83 -8.24
N ASP A 93 1.02 -10.99 -7.38
CA ASP A 93 -0.06 -10.03 -7.22
C ASP A 93 0.37 -8.85 -6.33
N ARG A 94 1.07 -7.89 -6.93
CA ARG A 94 1.60 -6.70 -6.23
C ARG A 94 0.52 -5.87 -5.52
N GLU A 95 -0.70 -5.87 -6.05
CA GLU A 95 -1.86 -5.19 -5.45
C GLU A 95 -2.21 -5.84 -4.11
N ILE A 96 -2.27 -7.17 -4.05
CA ILE A 96 -2.54 -7.89 -2.80
C ILE A 96 -1.38 -7.74 -1.80
N ASP A 97 -0.14 -7.70 -2.27
CA ASP A 97 1.02 -7.43 -1.42
C ASP A 97 0.95 -6.03 -0.76
N ALA A 98 0.61 -5.01 -1.55
CA ALA A 98 0.42 -3.64 -1.06
C ALA A 98 -0.72 -3.56 -0.04
N ILE A 99 -1.91 -4.05 -0.39
CA ILE A 99 -3.08 -4.05 0.47
C ILE A 99 -2.80 -4.78 1.79
N THR A 100 -2.18 -5.95 1.73
CA THR A 100 -1.86 -6.72 2.93
C THR A 100 -0.84 -5.98 3.80
N SER A 101 0.15 -5.31 3.20
CA SER A 101 1.11 -4.48 3.93
C SER A 101 0.42 -3.31 4.64
N TYR A 102 -0.49 -2.62 3.94
CA TYR A 102 -1.27 -1.52 4.51
C TYR A 102 -2.22 -1.99 5.62
N LEU A 103 -2.88 -3.13 5.46
CA LEU A 103 -3.75 -3.70 6.49
C LEU A 103 -2.98 -4.13 7.74
N ASN A 104 -1.81 -4.74 7.55
CA ASN A 104 -0.93 -5.08 8.67
C ASN A 104 -0.45 -3.83 9.41
N TYR A 105 -0.20 -2.75 8.67
CA TYR A 105 0.12 -1.46 9.26
C TYR A 105 -1.09 -0.91 10.04
N PHE A 106 -2.29 -0.92 9.45
CA PHE A 106 -3.51 -0.46 10.12
C PHE A 106 -3.80 -1.25 11.41
N GLU A 107 -3.71 -2.59 11.36
CA GLU A 107 -3.93 -3.45 12.53
C GLU A 107 -2.97 -3.12 13.68
N LYS A 108 -1.71 -2.86 13.37
CA LYS A 108 -0.67 -2.59 14.36
C LYS A 108 -0.70 -1.17 14.93
N ASN A 109 -1.18 -0.19 14.15
CA ASN A 109 -1.09 1.22 14.52
C ASN A 109 -2.42 1.81 14.99
N TYR A 110 -3.54 1.37 14.40
CA TYR A 110 -4.81 2.09 14.49
C TYR A 110 -5.96 1.25 15.03
N LEU A 111 -5.99 -0.05 14.73
CA LEU A 111 -7.12 -0.89 15.10
C LEU A 111 -7.34 -0.98 16.62
N SER A 112 -6.27 -1.13 17.40
CA SER A 112 -6.35 -1.15 18.88
C SER A 112 -6.76 0.21 19.45
N ILE A 113 -6.36 1.28 18.79
CA ILE A 113 -6.67 2.66 19.16
C ILE A 113 -8.16 2.97 18.94
N LEU A 114 -8.80 2.30 17.99
CA LEU A 114 -10.26 2.34 17.77
C LEU A 114 -11.04 1.55 18.84
N SER A 115 -10.71 1.75 20.11
CA SER A 115 -11.37 1.11 21.26
C SER A 115 -11.75 2.15 22.30
N GLU A 116 -12.63 1.77 23.23
CA GLU A 116 -13.06 2.64 24.34
C GLU A 116 -11.91 3.08 25.24
N TYR A 117 -10.85 2.27 25.32
CA TYR A 117 -9.69 2.58 26.14
C TYR A 117 -9.02 3.89 25.71
N TYR A 118 -8.90 4.10 24.39
CA TYR A 118 -8.22 5.27 23.83
C TYR A 118 -9.20 6.35 23.35
N ILE A 119 -10.29 5.98 22.67
CA ILE A 119 -11.25 6.93 22.10
C ILE A 119 -12.60 6.79 22.84
N LYS A 120 -12.88 7.75 23.72
CA LYS A 120 -14.13 7.80 24.49
C LYS A 120 -15.17 8.61 23.74
N LEU A 121 -16.28 7.96 23.42
CA LEU A 121 -17.37 8.54 22.66
C LEU A 121 -18.64 8.60 23.50
N ASP A 122 -19.60 9.42 23.06
CA ASP A 122 -20.97 9.34 23.57
C ASP A 122 -21.61 7.96 23.30
N PHE A 123 -22.75 7.71 23.94
CA PHE A 123 -23.43 6.43 23.86
C PHE A 123 -23.87 6.04 22.44
N ASN A 124 -24.24 7.01 21.60
CA ASN A 124 -24.74 6.73 20.26
C ASN A 124 -23.61 6.32 19.30
N HIS A 125 -22.41 6.89 19.47
CA HIS A 125 -21.28 6.66 18.58
C HIS A 125 -20.33 5.56 19.07
N SER A 126 -20.34 5.23 20.37
CA SER A 126 -19.56 4.11 20.92
C SER A 126 -19.97 2.77 20.30
N GLY A 127 -21.27 2.52 20.12
CA GLY A 127 -21.76 1.30 19.49
C GLY A 127 -21.24 1.13 18.06
N LYS A 128 -21.22 2.22 17.28
CA LYS A 128 -20.71 2.21 15.91
C LYS A 128 -19.19 1.97 15.85
N ARG A 129 -18.42 2.57 16.77
CA ARG A 129 -16.98 2.32 16.91
C ARG A 129 -16.70 0.81 17.11
N ASP A 130 -17.46 0.16 17.98
CA ASP A 130 -17.20 -1.23 18.37
C ASP A 130 -17.49 -2.25 17.26
N GLU A 131 -18.21 -1.85 16.20
CA GLU A 131 -18.43 -2.69 15.01
C GLU A 131 -17.19 -2.86 14.13
N PHE A 132 -16.22 -1.93 14.19
CA PHE A 132 -15.10 -1.93 13.25
C PHE A 132 -14.11 -3.07 13.52
N TYR A 133 -13.90 -3.47 14.77
CA TYR A 133 -13.02 -4.59 15.09
C TYR A 133 -13.53 -5.93 14.52
N PRO A 134 -14.78 -6.38 14.79
CA PRO A 134 -15.27 -7.63 14.22
C PRO A 134 -15.34 -7.58 12.68
N LYS A 135 -15.72 -6.44 12.07
CA LYS A 135 -15.69 -6.27 10.61
C LYS A 135 -14.27 -6.44 10.04
N PHE A 136 -13.26 -5.90 10.71
CA PHE A 136 -11.87 -6.07 10.32
C PHE A 136 -11.42 -7.54 10.39
N MET A 137 -11.86 -8.27 11.42
CA MET A 137 -11.55 -9.70 11.55
C MET A 137 -12.21 -10.54 10.44
N GLU A 138 -13.39 -10.17 9.96
CA GLU A 138 -14.00 -10.78 8.77
C GLU A 138 -13.14 -10.55 7.51
N ILE A 139 -12.60 -9.36 7.30
CA ILE A 139 -11.67 -9.06 6.19
C ILE A 139 -10.44 -9.97 6.26
N LYS A 140 -9.87 -10.16 7.45
CA LYS A 140 -8.74 -11.08 7.66
C LYS A 140 -9.08 -12.54 7.34
N LYS A 141 -10.31 -12.98 7.60
CA LYS A 141 -10.75 -14.33 7.22
C LYS A 141 -10.77 -14.49 5.69
N ILE A 142 -11.25 -13.49 4.96
CA ILE A 142 -11.33 -13.55 3.49
C ILE A 142 -9.94 -13.63 2.86
N ILE A 143 -8.95 -12.87 3.33
CA ILE A 143 -7.58 -12.97 2.80
C ILE A 143 -6.92 -14.32 3.15
N ASN A 144 -7.24 -14.90 4.31
CA ASN A 144 -6.78 -16.25 4.65
C ASN A 144 -7.41 -17.31 3.75
N GLU A 145 -8.69 -17.17 3.40
CA GLU A 145 -9.36 -18.03 2.41
C GLU A 145 -8.72 -17.89 1.03
N TYR A 146 -8.41 -16.66 0.60
CA TYR A 146 -7.67 -16.41 -0.64
C TYR A 146 -6.31 -17.11 -0.67
N ASN A 147 -5.55 -17.00 0.41
CA ASN A 147 -4.24 -17.64 0.54
C ASN A 147 -4.37 -19.17 0.51
N TYR A 148 -5.36 -19.73 1.19
CA TYR A 148 -5.62 -21.16 1.18
C TYR A 148 -5.95 -21.68 -0.23
N GLU A 149 -6.80 -20.99 -0.98
CA GLU A 149 -7.13 -21.39 -2.35
C GLU A 149 -5.94 -21.26 -3.30
N LEU A 150 -5.05 -20.28 -3.10
CA LEU A 150 -3.77 -20.21 -3.81
C LEU A 150 -2.87 -21.41 -3.49
N ASP A 151 -2.77 -21.80 -2.22
CA ASP A 151 -2.02 -22.99 -1.81
C ASP A 151 -2.56 -24.26 -2.49
N VAL A 152 -3.89 -24.41 -2.56
CA VAL A 152 -4.53 -25.53 -3.25
C VAL A 152 -4.19 -25.54 -4.74
N LEU A 153 -4.24 -24.39 -5.42
CA LEU A 153 -3.92 -24.28 -6.84
C LEU A 153 -2.45 -24.59 -7.17
N ASN A 154 -1.53 -24.33 -6.24
CA ASN A 154 -0.09 -24.46 -6.45
C ASN A 154 0.47 -25.84 -6.05
N ARG A 155 -0.32 -26.74 -5.46
CA ARG A 155 0.13 -28.11 -5.08
C ARG A 155 0.38 -29.00 -6.30
N GLU A 156 1.52 -29.71 -6.30
CA GLU A 156 1.94 -30.60 -7.39
C GLU A 156 0.99 -31.77 -7.67
N GLU A 157 0.29 -32.27 -6.65
CA GLU A 157 -0.68 -33.37 -6.78
C GLU A 157 -1.81 -33.05 -7.78
N TYR A 158 -2.21 -31.78 -7.87
CA TYR A 158 -3.20 -31.27 -8.82
C TYR A 158 -2.66 -31.06 -10.24
N ASN A 159 -1.35 -31.14 -10.47
CA ASN A 159 -0.76 -30.99 -11.80
C ASN A 159 -0.93 -32.23 -12.69
N SER A 160 -1.29 -33.38 -12.10
CA SER A 160 -1.37 -34.66 -12.79
C SER A 160 -2.77 -35.03 -13.32
N ILE A 161 -3.82 -34.35 -12.84
CA ILE A 161 -5.20 -34.56 -13.27
C ILE A 161 -5.66 -33.26 -13.92
N ALA A 162 -5.58 -33.20 -15.25
CA ALA A 162 -6.03 -32.07 -16.06
C ALA A 162 -7.57 -31.88 -16.00
N PHE A 163 -8.07 -31.45 -14.85
CA PHE A 163 -9.44 -31.00 -14.64
C PHE A 163 -9.37 -29.58 -14.09
N TYR A 164 -9.35 -28.61 -15.01
CA TYR A 164 -9.52 -27.18 -14.77
C TYR A 164 -8.91 -26.62 -13.48
N ARG A 165 -7.73 -25.99 -13.61
CA ARG A 165 -7.25 -24.97 -12.66
C ARG A 165 -8.25 -23.80 -12.67
N ASP A 166 -9.39 -23.96 -12.00
CA ASP A 166 -10.45 -22.95 -11.97
C ASP A 166 -10.00 -21.76 -11.11
N LYS A 167 -9.24 -20.87 -11.75
CA LYS A 167 -8.84 -19.58 -11.17
C LYS A 167 -10.05 -18.70 -10.84
N SER A 168 -11.25 -19.03 -11.32
CA SER A 168 -12.45 -18.21 -11.06
C SER A 168 -12.74 -18.11 -9.57
N LEU A 169 -12.46 -19.15 -8.78
CA LEU A 169 -12.68 -19.09 -7.33
C LEU A 169 -11.74 -18.08 -6.66
N VAL A 170 -10.44 -18.15 -6.97
CA VAL A 170 -9.44 -17.19 -6.46
C VAL A 170 -9.77 -15.76 -6.88
N HIS A 171 -10.17 -15.55 -8.14
CA HIS A 171 -10.59 -14.23 -8.61
C HIS A 171 -11.87 -13.74 -7.91
N LYS A 172 -12.85 -14.61 -7.64
CA LYS A 172 -14.07 -14.27 -6.89
C LYS A 172 -13.75 -13.89 -5.45
N ILE A 173 -12.87 -14.65 -4.78
CA ILE A 173 -12.46 -14.34 -3.40
C ILE A 173 -11.69 -13.02 -3.36
N LYS A 174 -10.74 -12.80 -4.29
CA LYS A 174 -10.03 -11.52 -4.44
C LYS A 174 -11.00 -10.36 -4.64
N HIS A 175 -11.94 -10.49 -5.57
CA HIS A 175 -12.91 -9.43 -5.83
C HIS A 175 -13.80 -9.14 -4.62
N ARG A 176 -14.31 -10.19 -3.95
CA ARG A 176 -15.07 -10.07 -2.69
C ARG A 176 -14.24 -9.37 -1.62
N TYR A 177 -12.97 -9.73 -1.49
CA TYR A 177 -12.04 -9.12 -0.54
C TYR A 177 -11.91 -7.62 -0.77
N LEU A 178 -11.64 -7.20 -2.01
CA LEU A 178 -11.50 -5.78 -2.38
C LEU A 178 -12.79 -4.99 -2.11
N LEU A 179 -13.96 -5.54 -2.45
CA LEU A 179 -15.25 -4.88 -2.19
C LEU A 179 -15.55 -4.70 -0.71
N VAL A 180 -15.30 -5.74 0.11
CA VAL A 180 -15.54 -5.66 1.55
C VAL A 180 -14.54 -4.69 2.19
N LEU A 181 -13.31 -4.65 1.70
CA LEU A 181 -12.27 -3.73 2.14
C LEU A 181 -12.62 -2.26 1.84
N ASP A 182 -13.00 -1.96 0.60
CA ASP A 182 -13.43 -0.60 0.20
C ASP A 182 -14.60 -0.13 1.06
N LYS A 183 -15.63 -0.98 1.20
CA LYS A 183 -16.78 -0.68 2.04
C LYS A 183 -16.37 -0.40 3.49
N TYR A 184 -15.47 -1.20 4.05
CA TYR A 184 -14.97 -1.00 5.41
C TYR A 184 -14.30 0.36 5.59
N PHE A 185 -13.38 0.72 4.71
CA PHE A 185 -12.68 1.99 4.82
C PHE A 185 -13.58 3.19 4.53
N LYS A 186 -14.55 3.09 3.61
CA LYS A 186 -15.59 4.12 3.41
C LYS A 186 -16.47 4.30 4.65
N GLU A 187 -16.89 3.21 5.30
CA GLU A 187 -17.65 3.28 6.55
C GLU A 187 -16.83 3.90 7.69
N LEU A 188 -15.56 3.53 7.81
CA LEU A 188 -14.64 4.05 8.81
C LEU A 188 -14.34 5.53 8.58
N ASN A 189 -13.99 5.91 7.36
CA ASN A 189 -13.71 7.28 6.96
C ASN A 189 -14.90 8.20 7.25
N ASN A 190 -16.12 7.81 6.83
CA ASN A 190 -17.33 8.56 7.15
C ASN A 190 -17.57 8.68 8.66
N PHE A 191 -17.30 7.62 9.42
CA PHE A 191 -17.43 7.67 10.87
C PHE A 191 -16.44 8.65 11.51
N LEU A 192 -15.16 8.57 11.15
CA LEU A 192 -14.12 9.45 11.65
C LEU A 192 -14.41 10.91 11.27
N LYS A 193 -14.89 11.15 10.04
CA LYS A 193 -15.30 12.48 9.58
C LYS A 193 -16.38 13.10 10.46
N ILE A 194 -17.41 12.33 10.83
CA ILE A 194 -18.45 12.81 11.76
C ILE A 194 -17.84 13.26 13.10
N LEU A 195 -16.84 12.52 13.62
CA LEU A 195 -16.16 12.88 14.86
C LEU A 195 -15.33 14.16 14.74
N ILE A 196 -14.63 14.32 13.60
CA ILE A 196 -13.79 15.49 13.31
C ILE A 196 -14.67 16.73 13.14
N ASP A 197 -15.72 16.62 12.33
CA ASP A 197 -16.63 17.73 12.03
C ASP A 197 -17.38 18.19 13.29
N ASP A 198 -17.88 17.25 14.10
CA ASP A 198 -18.51 17.58 15.41
C ASP A 198 -17.54 18.31 16.34
N ASN A 199 -16.30 17.84 16.45
CA ASN A 199 -15.30 18.49 17.31
C ASN A 199 -14.94 19.89 16.83
N ALA A 200 -14.83 20.10 15.51
CA ALA A 200 -14.57 21.41 14.91
C ALA A 200 -15.70 22.42 15.18
N GLU A 201 -16.93 21.94 15.31
CA GLU A 201 -18.11 22.75 15.68
C GLU A 201 -18.28 22.94 17.20
N GLY A 202 -17.34 22.42 18.01
CA GLY A 202 -17.41 22.49 19.48
C GLY A 202 -18.38 21.47 20.10
N GLY A 203 -18.68 20.40 19.36
CA GLY A 203 -19.49 19.28 19.79
C GLY A 203 -18.81 18.41 20.86
N ILE A 204 -19.57 17.44 21.34
CA ILE A 204 -19.23 16.62 22.51
C ILE A 204 -19.30 15.12 22.22
N ILE A 205 -19.28 14.70 20.95
CA ILE A 205 -19.27 13.27 20.63
C ILE A 205 -17.98 12.62 21.14
N VAL A 206 -16.82 13.24 20.89
CA VAL A 206 -15.52 12.78 21.41
C VAL A 206 -15.25 13.40 22.78
N LEU A 207 -15.42 12.60 23.82
CA LEU A 207 -15.40 13.05 25.22
C LEU A 207 -13.99 13.41 25.71
N ASN A 208 -12.96 12.84 25.07
CA ASN A 208 -11.56 12.99 25.46
C ASN A 208 -10.69 13.51 24.31
N SER A 209 -11.24 14.35 23.43
CA SER A 209 -10.58 14.86 22.21
C SER A 209 -9.18 15.46 22.45
N ASN A 210 -9.02 16.20 23.54
CA ASN A 210 -7.76 16.87 23.91
C ASN A 210 -6.82 16.00 24.78
N ASP A 211 -7.27 14.84 25.24
CA ASP A 211 -6.43 13.94 26.01
C ASP A 211 -5.33 13.37 25.12
N ARG A 212 -4.16 13.12 25.70
CA ARG A 212 -3.04 12.50 24.98
C ARG A 212 -3.11 10.99 25.11
N LEU A 213 -2.79 10.29 24.02
CA LEU A 213 -2.56 8.86 24.06
C LEU A 213 -1.29 8.56 24.84
N ILE A 214 -1.38 7.55 25.71
CA ILE A 214 -0.25 7.03 26.48
C ILE A 214 -0.16 5.55 26.10
N LEU A 215 0.83 5.23 25.26
CA LEU A 215 1.08 3.86 24.82
C LEU A 215 2.17 3.24 25.71
N ASP A 216 1.90 2.02 26.18
CA ASP A 216 2.83 1.27 27.04
C ASP A 216 4.20 1.14 26.35
N GLU A 217 5.28 1.22 27.14
CA GLU A 217 6.65 1.02 26.67
C GLU A 217 6.86 -0.37 26.04
N LEU A 218 6.03 -1.34 26.43
CA LEU A 218 6.03 -2.70 25.87
C LEU A 218 5.28 -2.83 24.54
N GLU A 219 4.48 -1.83 24.14
CA GLU A 219 3.83 -1.86 22.84
C GLU A 219 4.88 -1.72 21.72
N ARG A 220 4.82 -2.65 20.76
CA ARG A 220 5.78 -2.71 19.64
C ARG A 220 5.70 -1.49 18.72
N ASN A 221 4.61 -0.74 18.78
CA ASN A 221 4.38 0.40 17.93
C ASN A 221 3.82 1.56 18.75
N ARG A 222 4.61 2.62 18.88
CA ARG A 222 4.30 3.80 19.69
C ARG A 222 4.20 5.07 18.85
N LYS A 223 3.88 4.94 17.55
CA LYS A 223 3.83 6.06 16.61
C LYS A 223 2.95 7.21 17.12
N LEU A 224 1.79 6.87 17.67
CA LEU A 224 0.79 7.81 18.15
C LEU A 224 0.98 8.19 19.62
N ASP A 225 2.06 7.77 20.26
CA ASP A 225 2.32 8.10 21.66
C ASP A 225 2.49 9.61 21.83
N GLY A 226 1.73 10.18 22.76
CA GLY A 226 1.71 11.62 23.01
C GLY A 226 0.87 12.44 22.03
N TYR A 227 0.30 11.85 20.97
CA TYR A 227 -0.69 12.53 20.11
C TYR A 227 -1.98 12.78 20.89
N THR A 228 -2.72 13.82 20.53
CA THR A 228 -4.08 13.95 21.06
C THR A 228 -5.00 12.91 20.43
N VAL A 229 -6.10 12.59 21.11
CA VAL A 229 -7.14 11.72 20.55
C VAL A 229 -7.67 12.29 19.23
N LEU A 230 -7.84 13.61 19.13
CA LEU A 230 -8.27 14.25 17.89
C LEU A 230 -7.23 14.10 16.76
N ASP A 231 -5.95 14.38 17.03
CA ASP A 231 -4.88 14.22 16.03
C ASP A 231 -4.83 12.79 15.49
N THR A 232 -5.05 11.82 16.38
CA THR A 232 -5.12 10.40 16.03
C THR A 232 -6.31 10.08 15.12
N ILE A 233 -7.49 10.60 15.44
CA ILE A 233 -8.70 10.43 14.62
C ILE A 233 -8.46 11.01 13.21
N ILE A 234 -7.81 12.17 13.11
CA ILE A 234 -7.45 12.80 11.84
C ILE A 234 -6.46 11.92 11.06
N GLU A 235 -5.39 11.43 11.69
CA GLU A 235 -4.42 10.56 11.01
C GLU A 235 -5.09 9.26 10.50
N MET A 236 -6.01 8.69 11.27
CA MET A 236 -6.79 7.52 10.85
C MET A 236 -7.75 7.84 9.69
N TYR A 237 -8.31 9.05 9.66
CA TYR A 237 -9.17 9.53 8.57
C TYR A 237 -8.36 9.66 7.28
N ASP A 238 -7.19 10.30 7.33
CA ASP A 238 -6.29 10.48 6.19
C ASP A 238 -5.77 9.14 5.67
N PHE A 239 -5.42 8.21 6.57
CA PHE A 239 -5.05 6.85 6.17
C PHE A 239 -6.18 6.15 5.41
N SER A 240 -7.42 6.33 5.89
CA SER A 240 -8.59 5.74 5.25
C SER A 240 -8.87 6.36 3.89
N GLU A 241 -8.71 7.68 3.73
CA GLU A 241 -8.78 8.37 2.43
C GLU A 241 -7.77 7.80 1.45
N ASP A 242 -6.51 7.64 1.86
CA ASP A 242 -5.47 7.11 0.97
C ASP A 242 -5.80 5.68 0.53
N ILE A 243 -6.32 4.82 1.43
CA ILE A 243 -6.74 3.46 1.07
C ILE A 243 -7.90 3.47 0.07
N ILE A 244 -8.92 4.31 0.30
CA ILE A 244 -10.06 4.40 -0.61
C ILE A 244 -9.60 4.85 -2.01
N LYS A 245 -8.75 5.88 -2.06
CA LYS A 245 -8.14 6.34 -3.32
C LYS A 245 -7.30 5.26 -3.98
N PHE A 246 -6.51 4.51 -3.20
CA PHE A 246 -5.72 3.39 -3.71
C PHE A 246 -6.59 2.29 -4.33
N LEU A 247 -7.71 1.95 -3.70
CA LEU A 247 -8.61 0.92 -4.22
C LEU A 247 -9.35 1.38 -5.49
N SER A 248 -9.61 2.69 -5.64
CA SER A 248 -10.20 3.30 -6.85
C SER A 248 -11.47 2.57 -7.35
N LEU A 249 -12.25 1.97 -6.45
CA LEU A 249 -13.48 1.26 -6.80
C LEU A 249 -14.64 2.26 -6.95
N PRO A 250 -15.38 2.23 -8.07
CA PRO A 250 -16.52 3.13 -8.28
C PRO A 250 -17.61 2.90 -7.24
N ASP A 251 -18.26 3.97 -6.79
CA ASP A 251 -19.42 3.87 -5.91
C ASP A 251 -20.54 3.09 -6.62
N ILE A 252 -21.00 2.00 -5.99
CA ILE A 252 -22.05 1.10 -6.50
C ILE A 252 -23.43 1.62 -6.11
#